data_AF-A0A329I5K9-F1
#
_entry.id   AF-A0A329I5K9-F1
#
_cell.length_a   1.000
_cell.length_b   1.000
_cell.length_c   1.000
_cell.angle_alpha   90.00
_cell.angle_beta   90.00
_cell.angle_gamma   90.00
#
_symmetry.space_group_name_H-M   'P 1'
#
loop_
_entity.id
_entity.type
_entity.pdbx_description
1 polymer ?
#
loop_
_entity_poly.entity_id
_entity_poly.type
_entity_poly.pdbx_seq_one_letter_code
_entity_poly.pdbx_strand_id
1 'polypeptide(L)'
;MISSRFSALCLLSLLAGCSTQQPPAEAPTGADDLFARPIIAESVLREGSRLQMALALADGGSALVSLDCVADQAELLYLDGAQRVYPGRVNAYAAPLPLSAAKVAALKQRPDVAALCARPANADWRALARGPGGDTLVIDRNSLVDDNGVRRFWAGQQLPVVLQTPRYGAPVRQWRESLAADCTARRYLLLARYGLDDAGRVTDSQPSAQGQEAFTAAPAERRTLLEAACDRRDALLATPRMEEVRAAATPPAAPPPPGELPAAQAQPLQALKALALPAPRVAVQRFVEEGESRYEGQTHAYREEVQVSPGAQPGLLRFSAQGKAARVDSLTWRGLIDLVRRTRIDNGNLPVEEVASLDQLTFSGDWRALAVGSQVGYQARQTLTGNLKGAEQREIRLSCKVVGDGEARRVLASLSGRAKTLECRHGEAGHGPLSRWTYLEDYGFFHLTSVGAGRAMGLEKHLSDLR
;
A
#
# COMPACT_ATOMS: atom_id res chain seq x y z
N MET A 1 59.34 -40.14 -44.65
CA MET A 1 59.49 -38.95 -45.51
C MET A 1 59.12 -37.73 -44.70
N ILE A 2 60.03 -36.77 -44.69
CA ILE A 2 59.99 -35.50 -43.95
C ILE A 2 59.18 -34.47 -44.74
N SER A 3 58.28 -33.73 -44.06
CA SER A 3 58.00 -32.28 -44.24
C SER A 3 56.76 -31.92 -43.39
N SER A 4 56.90 -31.21 -42.25
CA SER A 4 57.06 -29.74 -42.11
C SER A 4 55.75 -28.99 -42.39
N ARG A 5 55.20 -28.09 -41.58
CA ARG A 5 55.46 -27.45 -40.25
C ARG A 5 54.22 -26.61 -39.91
N PHE A 6 54.02 -26.27 -38.62
CA PHE A 6 53.40 -25.05 -38.02
C PHE A 6 52.82 -25.48 -36.65
N SER A 7 53.60 -25.46 -35.55
CA SER A 7 53.92 -24.30 -34.68
C SER A 7 52.69 -23.59 -34.12
N ALA A 8 52.43 -23.75 -32.81
CA ALA A 8 52.43 -22.65 -31.84
C ALA A 8 52.07 -23.17 -30.42
N LEU A 9 53.02 -23.00 -29.49
CA LEU A 9 52.79 -23.05 -28.05
C LEU A 9 51.84 -21.90 -27.66
N CYS A 10 50.73 -22.20 -26.99
CA CYS A 10 49.98 -21.19 -26.25
C CYS A 10 50.54 -21.07 -24.83
N LEU A 11 51.18 -19.92 -24.58
CA LEU A 11 51.58 -19.44 -23.27
C LEU A 11 50.37 -19.32 -22.33
N LEU A 12 50.51 -19.88 -21.13
CA LEU A 12 49.74 -19.52 -19.94
C LEU A 12 50.26 -18.18 -19.41
N SER A 13 49.61 -17.08 -19.78
CA SER A 13 49.81 -15.78 -19.15
C SER A 13 48.68 -15.49 -18.15
N LEU A 14 49.03 -15.62 -16.87
CA LEU A 14 48.32 -15.07 -15.72
C LEU A 14 48.12 -13.56 -15.90
N LEU A 15 46.88 -13.12 -16.08
CA LEU A 15 46.49 -11.72 -15.85
C LEU A 15 45.67 -11.65 -14.57
N ALA A 16 46.37 -11.36 -13.48
CA ALA A 16 45.79 -10.77 -12.29
C ALA A 16 45.25 -9.38 -12.67
N GLY A 17 43.94 -9.30 -12.90
CA GLY A 17 43.23 -8.03 -13.04
C GLY A 17 42.96 -7.45 -11.65
N CYS A 18 43.68 -6.38 -11.31
CA CYS A 18 43.41 -5.55 -10.15
C CYS A 18 41.96 -5.03 -10.19
N SER A 19 41.10 -5.58 -9.34
CA SER A 19 39.85 -4.93 -8.93
C SER A 19 40.24 -3.73 -8.07
N THR A 20 40.38 -2.56 -8.68
CA THR A 20 40.26 -1.29 -7.95
C THR A 20 38.88 -1.26 -7.33
N GLN A 21 38.80 -1.55 -6.03
CA GLN A 21 37.60 -1.30 -5.23
C GLN A 21 37.33 0.20 -5.31
N GLN A 22 36.38 0.57 -6.16
CA GLN A 22 35.74 1.86 -6.08
C GLN A 22 35.20 2.00 -4.65
N PRO A 23 35.47 3.12 -3.95
CA PRO A 23 34.79 3.38 -2.68
C PRO A 23 33.29 3.19 -2.92
N PRO A 24 32.55 2.57 -1.99
CA PRO A 24 31.11 2.38 -2.15
C PRO A 24 30.52 3.76 -2.46
N ALA A 25 29.97 3.89 -3.67
CA ALA A 25 29.28 5.10 -4.06
C ALA A 25 28.24 5.39 -2.99
N GLU A 26 28.28 6.60 -2.43
CA GLU A 26 27.28 7.09 -1.49
C GLU A 26 25.90 6.75 -2.03
N ALA A 27 25.11 6.00 -1.26
CA ALA A 27 23.77 5.63 -1.66
C ALA A 27 22.97 6.91 -1.93
N PRO A 28 22.51 7.16 -3.16
CA PRO A 28 21.86 8.42 -3.47
C PRO A 28 20.48 8.43 -2.79
N THR A 29 20.20 9.55 -2.11
CA THR A 29 19.10 9.73 -1.14
C THR A 29 17.94 10.58 -1.70
N GLY A 30 17.92 10.81 -3.03
CA GLY A 30 17.00 11.73 -3.70
C GLY A 30 15.74 11.07 -4.28
N ALA A 31 14.69 11.87 -4.48
CA ALA A 31 13.46 11.44 -5.16
C ALA A 31 13.67 11.07 -6.64
N ASP A 32 14.78 11.51 -7.23
CA ASP A 32 15.16 11.24 -8.62
C ASP A 32 15.54 9.77 -8.85
N ASP A 33 15.99 9.05 -7.80
CA ASP A 33 16.34 7.63 -7.90
C ASP A 33 15.13 6.69 -7.93
N LEU A 34 13.94 7.19 -7.59
CA LEU A 34 12.73 6.35 -7.55
C LEU A 34 12.46 5.72 -8.91
N PHE A 35 12.58 6.52 -9.97
CA PHE A 35 12.27 6.11 -11.33
C PHE A 35 13.42 5.33 -11.99
N ALA A 36 14.55 5.19 -11.30
CA ALA A 36 15.64 4.30 -11.67
C ALA A 36 15.54 2.91 -11.00
N ARG A 37 14.57 2.71 -10.10
CA ARG A 37 14.43 1.45 -9.36
C ARG A 37 14.00 0.27 -10.23
N PRO A 38 14.40 -0.98 -9.91
CA PRO A 38 14.00 -2.16 -10.66
C PRO A 38 12.48 -2.33 -10.73
N ILE A 39 11.97 -2.81 -11.86
CA ILE A 39 10.57 -3.20 -12.01
C ILE A 39 10.34 -4.54 -11.30
N ILE A 40 9.26 -4.66 -10.55
CA ILE A 40 8.76 -5.95 -10.06
C ILE A 40 8.07 -6.62 -11.25
N ALA A 41 8.68 -7.65 -11.85
CA ALA A 41 8.26 -8.17 -13.15
C ALA A 41 6.78 -8.61 -13.18
N GLU A 42 6.29 -9.19 -12.09
CA GLU A 42 4.94 -9.71 -11.91
C GLU A 42 3.87 -8.62 -11.78
N SER A 43 4.28 -7.37 -11.52
CA SER A 43 3.42 -6.20 -11.33
C SER A 43 2.95 -5.56 -12.64
N VAL A 44 3.52 -5.97 -13.77
CA VAL A 44 3.35 -5.25 -15.04
C VAL A 44 1.97 -5.54 -15.64
N LEU A 45 1.14 -4.50 -15.70
CA LEU A 45 -0.17 -4.52 -16.35
C LEU A 45 -0.18 -3.52 -17.50
N ARG A 46 -0.66 -3.95 -18.68
CA ARG A 46 -0.79 -3.07 -19.84
C ARG A 46 -2.23 -2.98 -20.31
N GLU A 47 -2.74 -1.76 -20.33
CA GLU A 47 -4.10 -1.41 -20.77
C GLU A 47 -3.97 -0.39 -21.91
N GLY A 48 -4.05 -0.86 -23.16
CA GLY A 48 -3.80 -0.03 -24.34
C GLY A 48 -2.39 0.56 -24.35
N SER A 49 -2.29 1.89 -24.52
CA SER A 49 -1.00 2.61 -24.44
C SER A 49 -0.46 2.68 -23.01
N ARG A 50 -1.29 2.47 -21.99
CA ARG A 50 -0.89 2.65 -20.59
C ARG A 50 -0.21 1.40 -20.04
N LEU A 51 1.02 1.58 -19.59
CA LEU A 51 1.83 0.60 -18.90
C LEU A 51 1.87 0.95 -17.41
N GLN A 52 1.41 0.05 -16.55
CA GLN A 52 1.34 0.25 -15.10
C GLN A 52 2.22 -0.80 -14.43
N MET A 53 3.09 -0.36 -13.53
CA MET A 53 4.12 -1.22 -12.94
C MET A 53 4.49 -0.76 -11.54
N ALA A 54 4.93 -1.70 -10.72
CA ALA A 54 5.51 -1.45 -9.41
C ALA A 54 7.04 -1.40 -9.52
N LEU A 55 7.64 -0.34 -9.00
CA LEU A 55 9.09 -0.17 -8.89
C LEU A 55 9.52 -0.53 -7.46
N ALA A 56 10.50 -1.42 -7.31
CA ALA A 56 10.97 -1.89 -6.00
C ALA A 56 11.65 -0.76 -5.23
N LEU A 57 11.23 -0.52 -3.99
CA LEU A 57 11.92 0.45 -3.13
C LEU A 57 13.12 -0.21 -2.45
N ALA A 58 14.22 0.54 -2.27
CA ALA A 58 15.44 0.04 -1.62
C ALA A 58 15.18 -0.49 -0.20
N ASP A 59 14.20 0.10 0.47
CA ASP A 59 13.90 -0.05 1.88
C ASP A 59 12.75 -1.05 2.14
N GLY A 60 12.37 -1.81 1.12
CA GLY A 60 11.19 -2.67 1.12
C GLY A 60 9.91 -1.92 0.71
N GLY A 61 9.01 -2.63 0.03
CA GLY A 61 7.81 -2.04 -0.59
C GLY A 61 8.00 -1.68 -2.06
N SER A 62 7.06 -0.91 -2.61
CA SER A 62 7.05 -0.56 -4.02
C SER A 62 6.42 0.81 -4.29
N ALA A 63 6.77 1.43 -5.40
CA ALA A 63 6.07 2.58 -5.95
C ALA A 63 5.31 2.17 -7.21
N LEU A 64 4.00 2.41 -7.24
CA LEU A 64 3.20 2.11 -8.41
C LEU A 64 3.15 3.32 -9.33
N VAL A 65 3.56 3.10 -10.57
CA VAL A 65 3.67 4.13 -11.60
C VAL A 65 2.87 3.70 -12.82
N SER A 66 2.19 4.64 -13.44
CA SER A 66 1.54 4.53 -14.73
C SER A 66 2.31 5.34 -15.75
N LEU A 67 2.61 4.78 -16.93
CA LEU A 67 3.31 5.42 -18.03
C LEU A 67 2.49 5.24 -19.30
N ASP A 68 2.28 6.30 -20.07
CA ASP A 68 1.78 6.16 -21.44
C ASP A 68 2.96 5.86 -22.39
N CYS A 69 2.89 4.71 -23.07
CA CYS A 69 3.93 4.29 -24.01
C CYS A 69 3.94 5.09 -25.31
N VAL A 70 2.89 5.86 -25.60
CA VAL A 70 2.74 6.67 -26.82
C VAL A 70 2.88 8.15 -26.50
N ALA A 71 2.13 8.66 -25.52
CA ALA A 71 2.18 10.06 -25.09
C ALA A 71 3.28 10.29 -24.04
N ASP A 72 3.84 11.49 -23.96
CA ASP A 72 4.83 11.86 -22.92
C ASP A 72 4.15 12.17 -21.59
N GLN A 73 3.47 11.17 -21.03
CA GLN A 73 2.73 11.26 -19.79
C GLN A 73 3.04 10.06 -18.89
N ALA A 74 3.21 10.31 -17.61
CA ALA A 74 3.29 9.29 -16.59
C ALA A 74 2.71 9.85 -15.28
N GLU A 75 2.27 8.96 -14.39
CA GLU A 75 1.69 9.30 -13.10
C GLU A 75 2.25 8.38 -12.01
N LEU A 76 2.56 8.93 -10.84
CA LEU A 76 2.71 8.15 -9.61
C LEU A 76 1.32 7.87 -9.03
N LEU A 77 1.01 6.61 -8.82
CA LEU A 77 -0.28 6.17 -8.29
C LEU A 77 -0.27 6.18 -6.76
N TYR A 78 0.71 5.50 -6.14
CA TYR A 78 0.96 5.51 -4.70
C TYR A 78 2.28 4.78 -4.36
N LEU A 79 2.73 4.93 -3.13
CA LEU A 79 3.76 4.11 -2.51
C LEU A 79 3.11 3.05 -1.61
N ASP A 80 3.61 1.83 -1.67
CA ASP A 80 3.15 0.72 -0.86
C ASP A 80 4.28 0.15 -0.02
N GLY A 81 4.06 0.01 1.28
CA GLY A 81 5.06 -0.48 2.23
C GLY A 81 4.45 -0.67 3.61
N ALA A 82 5.16 -0.26 4.67
CA ALA A 82 4.61 -0.28 6.02
C ALA A 82 3.37 0.61 6.18
N GLN A 83 3.08 1.54 5.29
CA GLN A 83 1.78 2.21 5.17
C GLN A 83 1.62 2.54 3.68
N ARG A 84 0.37 2.60 3.19
CA ARG A 84 0.17 3.05 1.81
C ARG A 84 0.07 4.56 1.80
N VAL A 85 0.84 5.19 0.91
CA VAL A 85 0.89 6.63 0.77
C VAL A 85 0.42 6.98 -0.63
N TYR A 86 -0.78 7.52 -0.72
CA TYR A 86 -1.30 8.13 -1.93
C TYR A 86 -0.82 9.57 -2.05
N PRO A 87 -0.90 10.17 -3.25
CA PRO A 87 -0.67 11.60 -3.44
C PRO A 87 -1.67 12.49 -2.69
N GLY A 88 -1.41 12.78 -1.44
CA GLY A 88 -2.17 13.69 -0.59
C GLY A 88 -2.40 13.13 0.80
N ARG A 89 -2.28 11.81 0.93
CA ARG A 89 -2.96 11.05 1.97
C ARG A 89 -2.22 9.79 2.34
N VAL A 90 -2.17 9.51 3.64
CA VAL A 90 -1.67 8.25 4.19
C VAL A 90 -2.86 7.38 4.55
N ASN A 91 -2.86 6.14 4.08
CA ASN A 91 -3.93 5.17 4.23
C ASN A 91 -5.33 5.69 3.79
N ALA A 92 -5.37 6.65 2.88
CA ALA A 92 -6.61 7.07 2.22
C ALA A 92 -6.28 7.41 0.77
N TYR A 93 -7.18 7.07 -0.14
CA TYR A 93 -7.03 7.26 -1.57
C TYR A 93 -6.98 8.75 -1.89
N ALA A 94 -6.13 9.05 -2.86
CA ALA A 94 -6.11 10.32 -3.54
C ALA A 94 -5.80 10.09 -5.02
N ALA A 95 -6.15 11.07 -5.84
CA ALA A 95 -5.89 10.99 -7.27
C ALA A 95 -4.38 10.84 -7.55
N PRO A 96 -4.00 10.18 -8.66
CA PRO A 96 -2.61 10.06 -9.08
C PRO A 96 -1.93 11.42 -9.30
N LEU A 97 -0.61 11.41 -9.19
CA LEU A 97 0.24 12.57 -9.40
C LEU A 97 0.92 12.49 -10.77
N PRO A 98 0.67 13.41 -11.71
CA PRO A 98 1.43 13.50 -12.96
C PRO A 98 2.93 13.73 -12.69
N LEU A 99 3.78 13.01 -13.40
CA LEU A 99 5.24 13.14 -13.32
C LEU A 99 5.74 14.25 -14.24
N SER A 100 6.85 14.88 -13.86
CA SER A 100 7.52 15.87 -14.70
C SER A 100 8.06 15.27 -16.01
N ALA A 101 8.18 16.08 -17.06
CA ALA A 101 8.69 15.64 -18.36
C ALA A 101 10.07 14.96 -18.27
N ALA A 102 10.97 15.44 -17.40
CA ALA A 102 12.27 14.83 -17.17
C ALA A 102 12.15 13.39 -16.63
N LYS A 103 11.20 13.13 -15.73
CA LYS A 103 10.95 11.81 -15.15
C LYS A 103 10.26 10.87 -16.13
N VAL A 104 9.31 11.39 -16.93
CA VAL A 104 8.71 10.64 -18.03
C VAL A 104 9.79 10.19 -19.01
N ALA A 105 10.68 11.10 -19.42
CA ALA A 105 11.79 10.79 -20.30
C ALA A 105 12.73 9.77 -19.68
N ALA A 106 13.11 9.94 -18.41
CA ALA A 106 13.95 8.99 -17.69
C ALA A 106 13.33 7.59 -17.66
N LEU A 107 12.03 7.46 -17.35
CA LEU A 107 11.31 6.19 -17.38
C LEU A 107 11.32 5.56 -18.77
N LYS A 108 10.96 6.31 -19.81
CA LYS A 108 10.90 5.80 -21.20
C LYS A 108 12.26 5.38 -21.74
N GLN A 109 13.34 6.04 -21.32
CA GLN A 109 14.70 5.74 -21.75
C GLN A 109 15.26 4.45 -21.11
N ARG A 110 14.61 3.93 -20.06
CA ARG A 110 15.06 2.67 -19.47
C ARG A 110 14.84 1.51 -20.44
N PRO A 111 15.85 0.65 -20.67
CA PRO A 111 15.72 -0.47 -21.61
C PRO A 111 14.59 -1.45 -21.27
N ASP A 112 14.36 -1.72 -19.98
CA ASP A 112 13.30 -2.61 -19.50
C ASP A 112 11.90 -2.03 -19.78
N VAL A 113 11.68 -0.74 -19.48
CA VAL A 113 10.45 -0.02 -19.78
C VAL A 113 10.22 0.10 -21.29
N ALA A 114 11.24 0.47 -22.06
CA ALA A 114 11.16 0.58 -23.51
C ALA A 114 10.78 -0.77 -24.16
N ALA A 115 11.37 -1.87 -23.68
CA ALA A 115 11.03 -3.22 -24.14
C ALA A 115 9.57 -3.57 -23.80
N LEU A 116 9.08 -3.22 -22.60
CA LEU A 116 7.69 -3.41 -22.23
C LEU A 116 6.74 -2.57 -23.09
N CYS A 117 7.09 -1.33 -23.42
CA CYS A 117 6.31 -0.44 -24.29
C CYS A 117 6.31 -0.87 -25.76
N ALA A 118 7.38 -1.50 -26.24
CA ALA A 118 7.48 -2.04 -27.60
C ALA A 118 6.61 -3.29 -27.81
N ARG A 119 6.20 -3.99 -26.74
CA ARG A 119 5.25 -5.12 -26.87
C ARG A 119 3.92 -4.63 -27.45
N PRO A 120 3.24 -5.40 -28.31
CA PRO A 120 1.92 -5.04 -28.79
C PRO A 120 0.93 -4.92 -27.62
N ALA A 121 0.13 -3.86 -27.59
CA ALA A 121 -0.99 -3.72 -26.65
C ALA A 121 -2.19 -4.55 -27.14
N ASN A 122 -2.07 -5.86 -27.06
CA ASN A 122 -3.03 -6.80 -27.66
C ASN A 122 -3.89 -7.52 -26.62
N ALA A 123 -4.16 -6.92 -25.45
CA ALA A 123 -5.08 -7.52 -24.47
C ALA A 123 -6.41 -7.89 -25.13
N ASP A 124 -6.91 -9.10 -24.86
CA ASP A 124 -8.16 -9.63 -25.41
C ASP A 124 -8.99 -10.22 -24.28
N TRP A 125 -9.56 -9.31 -23.48
CA TRP A 125 -10.40 -9.64 -22.33
C TRP A 125 -11.70 -10.32 -22.75
N ARG A 126 -11.95 -11.52 -22.20
CA ARG A 126 -13.11 -12.37 -22.45
C ARG A 126 -13.99 -12.50 -21.21
N ALA A 127 -15.30 -12.42 -21.37
CA ALA A 127 -16.28 -12.54 -20.29
C ALA A 127 -16.73 -13.99 -20.10
N LEU A 128 -16.25 -14.64 -19.04
CA LEU A 128 -16.46 -16.07 -18.78
C LEU A 128 -17.81 -16.40 -18.15
N ALA A 129 -18.21 -15.60 -17.17
CA ALA A 129 -19.45 -15.81 -16.42
C ALA A 129 -19.91 -14.49 -15.82
N ARG A 130 -21.22 -14.35 -15.60
CA ARG A 130 -21.82 -13.22 -14.87
C ARG A 130 -22.41 -13.73 -13.56
N GLY A 131 -22.00 -13.14 -12.46
CA GLY A 131 -22.49 -13.45 -11.12
C GLY A 131 -23.88 -12.83 -10.85
N PRO A 132 -24.57 -13.28 -9.79
CA PRO A 132 -25.90 -12.78 -9.44
C PRO A 132 -25.95 -11.27 -9.15
N GLY A 133 -24.85 -10.69 -8.69
CA GLY A 133 -24.71 -9.25 -8.42
C GLY A 133 -24.45 -8.37 -9.64
N GLY A 134 -24.29 -8.96 -10.84
CA GLY A 134 -23.92 -8.25 -12.07
C GLY A 134 -22.41 -8.22 -12.36
N ASP A 135 -21.58 -8.69 -11.43
CA ASP A 135 -20.13 -8.86 -11.61
C ASP A 135 -19.87 -9.83 -12.78
N THR A 136 -18.89 -9.52 -13.61
CA THR A 136 -18.50 -10.36 -14.75
C THR A 136 -17.09 -10.88 -14.55
N LEU A 137 -16.92 -12.20 -14.50
CA LEU A 137 -15.60 -12.84 -14.47
C LEU A 137 -14.94 -12.70 -15.84
N VAL A 138 -13.67 -12.30 -15.84
CA VAL A 138 -12.95 -11.93 -17.05
C VAL A 138 -11.55 -12.54 -17.09
N ILE A 139 -11.09 -12.90 -18.28
CA ILE A 139 -9.74 -13.44 -18.52
C ILE A 139 -9.13 -12.80 -19.77
N ASP A 140 -7.85 -12.40 -19.71
CA ASP A 140 -7.16 -11.92 -20.90
C ASP A 140 -6.61 -13.11 -21.65
N ARG A 141 -7.22 -13.42 -22.79
CA ARG A 141 -6.83 -14.55 -23.62
C ARG A 141 -5.38 -14.46 -24.08
N ASN A 142 -4.91 -13.26 -24.39
CA ASN A 142 -3.57 -13.06 -24.96
C ASN A 142 -2.48 -13.02 -23.89
N SER A 143 -2.86 -12.95 -22.61
CA SER A 143 -1.94 -13.09 -21.48
C SER A 143 -1.59 -14.54 -21.12
N LEU A 144 -2.32 -15.52 -21.67
CA LEU A 144 -2.12 -16.95 -21.39
C LEU A 144 -0.80 -17.42 -22.01
N VAL A 145 0.21 -17.61 -21.17
CA VAL A 145 1.54 -18.08 -21.55
C VAL A 145 1.86 -19.35 -20.76
N ASP A 146 2.26 -20.39 -21.47
CA ASP A 146 2.77 -21.62 -20.88
C ASP A 146 4.29 -21.55 -20.78
N ASP A 147 4.83 -21.81 -19.59
CA ASP A 147 6.27 -21.87 -19.32
C ASP A 147 6.55 -22.96 -18.29
N ASN A 148 7.31 -23.99 -18.68
CA ASN A 148 7.72 -25.10 -17.82
C ASN A 148 6.56 -25.78 -17.05
N GLY A 149 5.41 -26.01 -17.69
CA GLY A 149 4.24 -26.64 -17.07
C GLY A 149 3.44 -25.71 -16.15
N VAL A 150 3.85 -24.45 -16.01
CA VAL A 150 3.11 -23.41 -15.29
C VAL A 150 2.48 -22.46 -16.30
N ARG A 151 1.17 -22.30 -16.20
CA ARG A 151 0.39 -21.37 -17.01
C ARG A 151 0.28 -20.03 -16.30
N ARG A 152 0.83 -18.97 -16.89
CA ARG A 152 0.72 -17.59 -16.40
C ARG A 152 -0.33 -16.83 -17.20
N PHE A 153 -1.14 -16.03 -16.51
CA PHE A 153 -2.20 -15.24 -17.15
C PHE A 153 -2.74 -14.14 -16.24
N TRP A 154 -3.40 -13.16 -16.87
CA TRP A 154 -4.20 -12.14 -16.23
C TRP A 154 -5.68 -12.52 -16.29
N ALA A 155 -6.37 -12.40 -15.15
CA ALA A 155 -7.81 -12.63 -15.03
C ALA A 155 -8.40 -11.68 -13.98
N GLY A 156 -9.70 -11.81 -13.68
CA GLY A 156 -10.31 -11.07 -12.59
C GLY A 156 -11.80 -10.84 -12.78
N GLN A 157 -12.26 -9.67 -12.37
CA GLN A 157 -13.68 -9.34 -12.26
C GLN A 157 -13.93 -7.90 -12.72
N GLN A 158 -14.94 -7.72 -13.57
CA GLN A 158 -15.52 -6.42 -13.88
C GLN A 158 -16.78 -6.22 -13.05
N LEU A 159 -16.82 -5.15 -12.27
CA LEU A 159 -17.93 -4.83 -11.39
C LEU A 159 -19.01 -4.06 -12.17
N PRO A 160 -20.29 -4.12 -11.74
CA PRO A 160 -21.40 -3.42 -12.37
C PRO A 160 -21.48 -1.94 -11.95
N VAL A 161 -20.84 -1.59 -10.82
CA VAL A 161 -20.73 -0.24 -10.26
C VAL A 161 -19.30 0.01 -9.79
N VAL A 162 -18.91 1.29 -9.64
CA VAL A 162 -17.64 1.64 -8.98
C VAL A 162 -17.82 1.42 -7.49
N LEU A 163 -16.96 0.60 -6.90
CA LEU A 163 -16.85 0.36 -5.46
C LEU A 163 -15.70 1.20 -4.90
N GLN A 164 -15.76 1.59 -3.64
CA GLN A 164 -14.65 2.16 -2.89
C GLN A 164 -14.04 1.07 -1.99
N THR A 165 -12.72 0.87 -2.02
CA THR A 165 -12.05 -0.19 -1.25
C THR A 165 -12.07 0.12 0.25
N PRO A 166 -12.36 -0.82 1.16
CA PRO A 166 -12.44 -0.55 2.61
C PRO A 166 -11.21 0.12 3.19
N ARG A 167 -10.02 -0.35 2.83
CA ARG A 167 -8.77 0.03 3.50
C ARG A 167 -8.39 1.48 3.24
N TYR A 168 -8.65 1.94 2.02
CA TYR A 168 -8.15 3.23 1.53
C TYR A 168 -9.26 4.13 0.95
N GLY A 169 -10.46 3.62 0.73
CA GLY A 169 -11.49 4.33 -0.04
C GLY A 169 -11.05 4.64 -1.47
N ALA A 170 -10.36 3.70 -2.13
CA ALA A 170 -9.94 3.81 -3.52
C ALA A 170 -11.05 3.35 -4.47
N PRO A 171 -11.36 4.09 -5.55
CA PRO A 171 -12.41 3.71 -6.49
C PRO A 171 -11.95 2.55 -7.36
N VAL A 172 -12.72 1.47 -7.38
CA VAL A 172 -12.45 0.23 -8.11
C VAL A 172 -13.70 -0.18 -8.87
N ARG A 173 -13.53 -0.30 -10.18
CA ARG A 173 -14.49 -0.84 -11.13
C ARG A 173 -14.13 -2.23 -11.60
N GLN A 174 -12.84 -2.57 -11.57
CA GLN A 174 -12.35 -3.86 -12.03
C GLN A 174 -11.28 -4.36 -11.07
N TRP A 175 -11.33 -5.65 -10.73
CA TRP A 175 -10.22 -6.34 -10.11
C TRP A 175 -9.47 -7.11 -11.20
N ARG A 176 -8.15 -6.92 -11.28
CA ARG A 176 -7.24 -7.65 -12.16
C ARG A 176 -6.24 -8.43 -11.33
N GLU A 177 -6.05 -9.71 -11.63
CA GLU A 177 -5.19 -10.64 -10.92
C GLU A 177 -4.21 -11.27 -11.92
N SER A 178 -2.92 -11.23 -11.59
CA SER A 178 -1.87 -11.99 -12.27
C SER A 178 -1.69 -13.32 -11.55
N LEU A 179 -1.89 -14.41 -12.26
CA LEU A 179 -1.93 -15.77 -11.71
C LEU A 179 -0.89 -16.65 -12.40
N ALA A 180 -0.28 -17.55 -11.63
CA ALA A 180 0.52 -18.66 -12.13
C ALA A 180 -0.11 -19.98 -11.66
N ALA A 181 -0.49 -20.85 -12.58
CA ALA A 181 -1.20 -22.09 -12.30
C ALA A 181 -0.42 -23.32 -12.81
N ASP A 182 -0.15 -24.26 -11.92
CA ASP A 182 0.21 -25.63 -12.28
C ASP A 182 -1.09 -26.41 -12.50
N CYS A 183 -1.45 -26.58 -13.77
CA CYS A 183 -2.70 -27.23 -14.16
C CYS A 183 -2.71 -28.74 -13.84
N THR A 184 -1.54 -29.38 -13.77
CA THR A 184 -1.42 -30.81 -13.45
C THR A 184 -1.54 -31.03 -11.95
N ALA A 185 -0.81 -30.26 -11.15
CA ALA A 185 -0.89 -30.34 -9.69
C ALA A 185 -2.15 -29.68 -9.13
N ARG A 186 -2.91 -28.93 -9.95
CA ARG A 186 -4.08 -28.12 -9.56
C ARG A 186 -3.74 -27.16 -8.41
N ARG A 187 -2.59 -26.49 -8.56
CA ARG A 187 -2.07 -25.49 -7.62
C ARG A 187 -1.85 -24.15 -8.30
N TYR A 188 -1.99 -23.06 -7.56
CA TYR A 188 -1.82 -21.71 -8.12
C TYR A 188 -1.09 -20.77 -7.16
N LEU A 189 -0.55 -19.70 -7.72
CA LEU A 189 0.03 -18.57 -7.00
C LEU A 189 -0.61 -17.27 -7.50
N LEU A 190 -1.01 -16.40 -6.57
CA LEU A 190 -1.43 -15.02 -6.88
C LEU A 190 -0.20 -14.12 -6.88
N LEU A 191 0.21 -13.69 -8.08
CA LEU A 191 1.42 -12.88 -8.29
C LEU A 191 1.17 -11.39 -8.07
N ALA A 192 0.00 -10.89 -8.45
CA ALA A 192 -0.41 -9.51 -8.23
C ALA A 192 -1.94 -9.40 -8.25
N ARG A 193 -2.50 -8.43 -7.52
CA ARG A 193 -3.91 -8.05 -7.64
C ARG A 193 -4.04 -6.53 -7.61
N TYR A 194 -4.71 -5.98 -8.61
CA TYR A 194 -4.97 -4.56 -8.78
C TYR A 194 -6.46 -4.26 -8.84
N GLY A 195 -6.87 -3.21 -8.13
CA GLY A 195 -8.14 -2.54 -8.35
C GLY A 195 -7.93 -1.41 -9.37
N LEU A 196 -8.78 -1.35 -10.40
CA LEU A 196 -8.72 -0.35 -11.46
C LEU A 196 -9.99 0.50 -11.45
N ASP A 197 -9.86 1.81 -11.72
CA ASP A 197 -10.99 2.71 -11.95
C ASP A 197 -11.64 2.51 -13.35
N ASP A 198 -12.66 3.33 -13.65
CA ASP A 198 -13.37 3.30 -14.93
C ASP A 198 -12.47 3.60 -16.13
N ALA A 199 -11.34 4.28 -15.93
CA ALA A 199 -10.37 4.59 -16.96
C ALA A 199 -9.31 3.48 -17.13
N GLY A 200 -9.44 2.35 -16.43
CA GLY A 200 -8.46 1.26 -16.45
C GLY A 200 -7.17 1.59 -15.71
N ARG A 201 -7.17 2.60 -14.84
CA ARG A 201 -5.99 2.97 -14.05
C ARG A 201 -6.02 2.30 -12.70
N VAL A 202 -4.88 1.78 -12.25
CA VAL A 202 -4.73 1.15 -10.94
C VAL A 202 -4.94 2.21 -9.85
N THR A 203 -5.86 1.93 -8.94
CA THR A 203 -6.18 2.77 -7.79
C THR A 203 -5.86 2.08 -6.47
N ASP A 204 -5.76 0.75 -6.47
CA ASP A 204 -5.45 -0.04 -5.29
C ASP A 204 -4.69 -1.31 -5.69
N SER A 205 -3.95 -1.90 -4.76
CA SER A 205 -3.37 -3.22 -4.92
C SER A 205 -3.45 -4.03 -3.65
N GLN A 206 -3.34 -5.34 -3.78
CA GLN A 206 -3.12 -6.21 -2.64
C GLN A 206 -1.72 -6.83 -2.75
N PRO A 207 -1.00 -6.97 -1.62
CA PRO A 207 0.26 -7.69 -1.63
C PRO A 207 0.04 -9.11 -2.17
N SER A 208 0.98 -9.59 -2.97
CA SER A 208 1.01 -11.00 -3.39
C SER A 208 1.12 -11.90 -2.17
N ALA A 209 0.22 -12.88 -2.04
CA ALA A 209 0.36 -13.90 -1.01
C ALA A 209 1.57 -14.79 -1.34
N GLN A 210 2.45 -15.00 -0.37
CA GLN A 210 3.58 -15.90 -0.53
C GLN A 210 3.11 -17.33 -0.32
N GLY A 211 2.99 -18.11 -1.39
CA GLY A 211 2.77 -19.55 -1.33
C GLY A 211 1.81 -20.08 -2.38
N GLN A 212 2.06 -21.32 -2.84
CA GLN A 212 1.13 -22.00 -3.73
C GLN A 212 -0.08 -22.53 -2.95
N GLU A 213 -1.27 -22.27 -3.44
CA GLU A 213 -2.54 -22.78 -2.91
C GLU A 213 -3.14 -23.85 -3.83
N ALA A 214 -3.95 -24.76 -3.29
CA ALA A 214 -4.73 -25.68 -4.10
C ALA A 214 -5.94 -24.97 -4.74
N PHE A 215 -6.36 -25.37 -5.94
CA PHE A 215 -7.55 -24.78 -6.60
C PHE A 215 -8.81 -24.89 -5.74
N THR A 216 -8.94 -25.95 -4.94
CA THR A 216 -10.08 -26.19 -4.05
C THR A 216 -10.14 -25.21 -2.88
N ALA A 217 -9.01 -24.62 -2.48
CA ALA A 217 -8.94 -23.59 -1.45
C ALA A 217 -9.26 -22.18 -2.00
N ALA A 218 -9.21 -22.01 -3.32
CA ALA A 218 -9.55 -20.73 -3.95
C ALA A 218 -11.04 -20.39 -3.77
N PRO A 219 -11.38 -19.09 -3.65
CA PRO A 219 -12.75 -18.61 -3.80
C PRO A 219 -13.38 -19.11 -5.11
N ALA A 220 -14.71 -19.27 -5.12
CA ALA A 220 -15.42 -19.89 -6.23
C ALA A 220 -15.10 -19.20 -7.58
N GLU A 221 -15.07 -17.87 -7.58
CA GLU A 221 -14.79 -17.05 -8.75
C GLU A 221 -13.39 -17.31 -9.30
N ARG A 222 -12.38 -17.31 -8.44
CA ARG A 222 -10.99 -17.57 -8.84
C ARG A 222 -10.81 -19.01 -9.32
N ARG A 223 -11.48 -19.97 -8.67
CA ARG A 223 -11.47 -21.37 -9.11
C ARG A 223 -12.01 -21.51 -10.53
N THR A 224 -13.11 -20.83 -10.86
CA THR A 224 -13.64 -20.79 -12.23
C THR A 224 -12.61 -20.21 -13.22
N LEU A 225 -11.88 -19.15 -12.85
CA LEU A 225 -10.83 -18.58 -13.70
C LEU A 225 -9.67 -19.57 -13.92
N LEU A 226 -9.23 -20.25 -12.87
CA LEU A 226 -8.15 -21.26 -12.91
C LEU A 226 -8.55 -22.46 -13.78
N GLU A 227 -9.78 -22.96 -13.64
CA GLU A 227 -10.33 -24.04 -14.46
C GLU A 227 -10.48 -23.62 -15.93
N ALA A 228 -10.93 -22.39 -16.19
CA ALA A 228 -11.02 -21.87 -17.55
C ALA A 228 -9.65 -21.79 -18.22
N ALA A 229 -8.64 -21.31 -17.49
CA ALA A 229 -7.27 -21.22 -17.97
C ALA A 229 -6.66 -22.61 -18.25
N CYS A 230 -6.91 -23.61 -17.40
CA CYS A 230 -6.32 -24.95 -17.53
C CYS A 230 -7.07 -25.88 -18.49
N ASP A 231 -8.40 -25.92 -18.41
CA ASP A 231 -9.20 -27.02 -18.95
C ASP A 231 -9.99 -26.60 -20.22
N ARG A 232 -10.06 -25.30 -20.53
CA ARG A 232 -11.02 -24.76 -21.52
C ARG A 232 -10.42 -23.78 -22.53
N ARG A 233 -9.15 -23.93 -22.90
CA ARG A 233 -8.44 -23.00 -23.81
C ARG A 233 -9.19 -22.74 -25.12
N ASP A 234 -9.71 -23.77 -25.77
CA ASP A 234 -10.43 -23.60 -27.03
C ASP A 234 -11.80 -22.94 -26.83
N ALA A 235 -12.46 -23.20 -25.69
CA ALA A 235 -13.72 -22.53 -25.34
C ALA A 235 -13.53 -21.03 -25.04
N LEU A 236 -12.33 -20.60 -24.64
CA LEU A 236 -12.01 -19.17 -24.51
C LEU A 236 -12.08 -18.44 -25.85
N LEU A 237 -11.86 -19.13 -26.98
CA LEU A 237 -12.02 -18.54 -28.31
C LEU A 237 -13.47 -18.18 -28.63
N ALA A 238 -14.42 -19.01 -28.15
CA ALA A 238 -15.85 -18.81 -28.34
C ALA A 238 -16.48 -17.86 -27.30
N THR A 239 -15.72 -17.47 -26.28
CA THR A 239 -16.22 -16.61 -25.21
C THR A 239 -16.38 -15.17 -25.72
N PRO A 240 -17.50 -14.48 -25.42
CA PRO A 240 -17.71 -13.10 -25.84
C PRO A 240 -16.61 -12.18 -25.28
N ARG A 241 -16.30 -11.12 -26.03
CA ARG A 241 -15.43 -10.05 -25.52
C ARG A 241 -16.09 -9.37 -24.33
N MET A 242 -15.25 -8.95 -23.39
CA MET A 242 -15.67 -8.11 -22.28
C MET A 242 -16.28 -6.82 -22.82
N GLU A 243 -17.47 -6.48 -22.35
CA GLU A 243 -18.12 -5.22 -22.67
C GLU A 243 -17.33 -4.06 -22.06
N GLU A 244 -17.18 -2.96 -22.82
CA GLU A 244 -16.56 -1.74 -22.30
C GLU A 244 -17.30 -1.25 -21.05
N VAL A 245 -16.49 -0.83 -20.07
CA VAL A 245 -16.99 -0.21 -18.85
C VAL A 245 -17.64 1.12 -19.22
N ARG A 246 -18.97 1.22 -19.05
CA ARG A 246 -19.68 2.49 -19.05
C ARG A 246 -19.88 2.97 -17.62
N ALA A 247 -19.57 4.24 -17.38
CA ALA A 247 -19.78 4.87 -16.08
C ALA A 247 -21.24 4.69 -15.64
N ALA A 248 -21.46 4.04 -14.51
CA ALA A 248 -22.76 3.99 -13.90
C ALA A 248 -23.03 5.36 -13.25
N ALA A 249 -24.10 6.03 -13.66
CA ALA A 249 -24.59 7.23 -13.01
C ALA A 249 -25.27 6.84 -11.69
N THR A 250 -24.48 6.52 -10.66
CA THR A 250 -25.02 6.25 -9.32
C THR A 250 -24.39 7.25 -8.35
N PRO A 251 -25.19 8.10 -7.68
CA PRO A 251 -24.67 9.00 -6.67
C PRO A 251 -24.09 8.20 -5.49
N PRO A 252 -23.05 8.72 -4.81
CA PRO A 252 -22.49 8.07 -3.63
C PRO A 252 -23.56 7.93 -2.56
N ALA A 253 -23.67 6.73 -1.98
CA ALA A 253 -24.61 6.43 -0.91
C ALA A 253 -24.24 7.15 0.40
N ALA A 254 -25.20 7.24 1.31
CA ALA A 254 -24.99 7.84 2.63
C ALA A 254 -24.00 6.98 3.44
N PRO A 255 -23.18 7.58 4.33
CA PRO A 255 -22.21 6.83 5.12
C PRO A 255 -22.89 5.84 6.08
N PRO A 256 -22.29 4.66 6.32
CA PRO A 256 -22.90 3.61 7.13
C PRO A 256 -23.05 4.01 8.62
N PRO A 257 -24.08 3.51 9.32
CA PRO A 257 -24.35 3.85 10.73
C PRO A 257 -23.23 3.34 11.66
N PRO A 258 -23.06 3.84 12.89
CA PRO A 258 -22.07 3.32 13.85
C PRO A 258 -22.22 1.81 14.11
N GLY A 259 -21.12 1.11 14.37
CA GLY A 259 -21.09 -0.33 14.67
C GLY A 259 -20.18 -0.64 15.84
N GLU A 260 -20.42 -1.76 16.53
CA GLU A 260 -19.61 -2.18 17.68
C GLU A 260 -18.26 -2.73 17.24
N LEU A 261 -17.15 -2.17 17.74
CA LEU A 261 -15.82 -2.67 17.42
C LEU A 261 -15.59 -4.03 18.10
N PRO A 262 -14.90 -4.97 17.44
CA PRO A 262 -14.41 -6.18 18.09
C PRO A 262 -13.58 -5.86 19.34
N ALA A 263 -13.58 -6.78 20.30
CA ALA A 263 -12.73 -6.66 21.48
C ALA A 263 -11.24 -6.70 21.10
N ALA A 264 -10.43 -5.85 21.73
CA ALA A 264 -8.98 -5.90 21.58
C ALA A 264 -8.40 -7.18 22.20
N GLN A 265 -7.32 -7.70 21.61
CA GLN A 265 -6.69 -8.91 22.10
C GLN A 265 -5.95 -8.71 23.42
N ALA A 266 -5.85 -9.78 24.21
CA ALA A 266 -5.27 -9.73 25.54
C ALA A 266 -3.77 -9.38 25.54
N GLN A 267 -2.98 -9.93 24.61
CA GLN A 267 -1.52 -9.72 24.59
C GLN A 267 -1.18 -8.24 24.37
N PRO A 268 -1.75 -7.52 23.39
CA PRO A 268 -1.46 -6.09 23.24
C PRO A 268 -1.90 -5.28 24.47
N LEU A 269 -3.07 -5.59 25.06
CA LEU A 269 -3.52 -4.91 26.28
C LEU A 269 -2.56 -5.12 27.46
N GLN A 270 -1.99 -6.32 27.61
CA GLN A 270 -0.97 -6.59 28.62
C GLN A 270 0.33 -5.82 28.35
N ALA A 271 0.80 -5.76 27.11
CA ALA A 271 1.97 -4.99 26.73
C ALA A 271 1.80 -3.49 27.02
N LEU A 272 0.61 -2.94 26.76
CA LEU A 272 0.27 -1.56 27.11
C LEU A 272 0.26 -1.32 28.63
N LYS A 273 -0.31 -2.25 29.39
CA LYS A 273 -0.35 -2.16 30.86
C LYS A 273 1.06 -2.20 31.47
N ALA A 274 1.97 -2.99 30.89
CA ALA A 274 3.35 -3.12 31.34
C ALA A 274 4.16 -1.81 31.23
N LEU A 275 3.76 -0.88 30.35
CA LEU A 275 4.37 0.45 30.28
C LEU A 275 4.11 1.31 31.53
N ALA A 276 3.07 0.98 32.31
CA ALA A 276 2.72 1.66 33.57
C ALA A 276 2.68 3.20 33.44
N LEU A 277 2.14 3.69 32.32
CA LEU A 277 1.99 5.12 32.07
C LEU A 277 0.92 5.74 32.98
N PRO A 278 1.11 6.99 33.44
CA PRO A 278 0.09 7.69 34.19
C PRO A 278 -1.19 7.91 33.35
N ALA A 279 -2.34 7.92 34.00
CA ALA A 279 -3.59 8.27 33.35
C ALA A 279 -3.51 9.71 32.80
N PRO A 280 -4.10 10.00 31.63
CA PRO A 280 -4.27 11.38 31.17
C PRO A 280 -4.98 12.24 32.20
N ARG A 281 -4.54 13.49 32.35
CA ARG A 281 -5.17 14.49 33.21
C ARG A 281 -6.35 15.18 32.52
N VAL A 282 -6.26 15.31 31.20
CA VAL A 282 -7.29 15.92 30.35
C VAL A 282 -7.76 14.88 29.34
N ALA A 283 -9.08 14.71 29.22
CA ALA A 283 -9.66 13.81 28.24
C ALA A 283 -9.72 14.48 26.86
N VAL A 284 -9.50 13.70 25.80
CA VAL A 284 -9.73 14.14 24.42
C VAL A 284 -11.11 13.66 23.99
N GLN A 285 -11.94 14.58 23.53
CA GLN A 285 -13.30 14.37 23.02
C GLN A 285 -13.38 14.59 21.51
N ARG A 286 -12.53 15.48 20.98
CA ARG A 286 -12.48 15.80 19.55
C ARG A 286 -11.13 16.38 19.20
N PHE A 287 -10.67 16.11 17.99
CA PHE A 287 -9.59 16.89 17.40
C PHE A 287 -9.82 17.15 15.92
N VAL A 288 -9.28 18.27 15.46
CA VAL A 288 -9.22 18.65 14.05
C VAL A 288 -7.75 18.85 13.70
N GLU A 289 -7.34 18.21 12.62
CA GLU A 289 -6.02 18.37 12.05
C GLU A 289 -6.14 19.07 10.71
N GLU A 290 -5.29 20.07 10.50
CA GLU A 290 -5.19 20.84 9.28
C GLU A 290 -3.74 20.92 8.84
N GLY A 291 -3.52 21.18 7.56
CA GLY A 291 -2.18 21.40 7.05
C GLY A 291 -2.10 21.23 5.56
N GLU A 292 -0.96 20.72 5.14
CA GLU A 292 -0.57 20.65 3.76
C GLU A 292 -0.01 19.27 3.45
N SER A 293 -0.40 18.77 2.30
CA SER A 293 0.18 17.59 1.71
C SER A 293 0.94 18.04 0.46
N ARG A 294 2.23 17.69 0.39
CA ARG A 294 3.15 18.13 -0.65
C ARG A 294 3.53 16.99 -1.56
N TYR A 295 3.43 17.25 -2.86
CA TYR A 295 3.75 16.32 -3.93
C TYR A 295 4.42 17.09 -5.06
N GLU A 296 5.72 16.86 -5.25
CA GLU A 296 6.54 17.43 -6.32
C GLU A 296 6.37 18.96 -6.50
N GLY A 297 6.42 19.71 -5.40
CA GLY A 297 6.31 21.17 -5.40
C GLY A 297 4.87 21.69 -5.44
N GLN A 298 3.87 20.82 -5.63
CA GLN A 298 2.46 21.16 -5.45
C GLN A 298 2.05 20.89 -4.00
N THR A 299 1.20 21.77 -3.48
CA THR A 299 0.75 21.76 -2.10
C THR A 299 -0.78 21.73 -2.09
N HIS A 300 -1.36 20.74 -1.41
CA HIS A 300 -2.81 20.59 -1.27
C HIS A 300 -3.20 20.69 0.20
N ALA A 301 -4.26 21.45 0.46
CA ALA A 301 -4.81 21.56 1.80
C ALA A 301 -5.31 20.20 2.31
N TYR A 302 -4.93 19.88 3.54
CA TYR A 302 -5.40 18.73 4.30
C TYR A 302 -6.28 19.22 5.45
N ARG A 303 -7.40 18.51 5.65
CA ARG A 303 -8.23 18.65 6.85
C ARG A 303 -8.87 17.31 7.20
N GLU A 304 -8.82 16.96 8.47
CA GLU A 304 -9.49 15.79 9.03
C GLU A 304 -10.08 16.14 10.39
N GLU A 305 -11.25 15.59 10.68
CA GLU A 305 -11.94 15.78 11.95
C GLU A 305 -12.31 14.42 12.53
N VAL A 306 -11.96 14.23 13.81
CA VAL A 306 -12.11 12.96 14.50
C VAL A 306 -12.84 13.17 15.81
N GLN A 307 -13.90 12.40 16.03
CA GLN A 307 -14.59 12.31 17.30
C GLN A 307 -13.91 11.28 18.18
N VAL A 308 -13.73 11.58 19.46
CA VAL A 308 -13.01 10.75 20.42
C VAL A 308 -13.90 10.45 21.63
N SER A 309 -13.94 9.18 22.04
CA SER A 309 -14.53 8.77 23.30
C SER A 309 -13.54 7.95 24.12
N PRO A 310 -13.62 7.96 25.47
CA PRO A 310 -12.73 7.14 26.29
C PRO A 310 -12.97 5.64 26.03
N GLY A 311 -11.88 4.86 26.09
CA GLY A 311 -11.92 3.40 26.09
C GLY A 311 -12.05 2.81 27.51
N ALA A 312 -12.04 1.49 27.60
CA ALA A 312 -12.22 0.76 28.87
C ALA A 312 -11.04 0.90 29.87
N GLN A 313 -9.89 1.41 29.42
CA GLN A 313 -8.68 1.59 30.25
C GLN A 313 -8.06 2.97 30.00
N PRO A 314 -7.36 3.57 30.99
CA PRO A 314 -6.68 4.85 30.81
C PRO A 314 -5.73 4.84 29.61
N GLY A 315 -5.83 5.87 28.76
CA GLY A 315 -5.03 5.99 27.55
C GLY A 315 -5.53 5.18 26.36
N LEU A 316 -6.59 4.35 26.51
CA LEU A 316 -7.32 3.84 25.36
C LEU A 316 -8.35 4.88 24.91
N LEU A 317 -8.38 5.15 23.62
CA LEU A 317 -9.26 6.13 22.99
C LEU A 317 -10.00 5.45 21.85
N ARG A 318 -11.30 5.71 21.72
CA ARG A 318 -12.07 5.28 20.57
C ARG A 318 -12.22 6.46 19.61
N PHE A 319 -11.71 6.29 18.39
CA PHE A 319 -11.85 7.29 17.33
C PHE A 319 -12.99 6.92 16.40
N SER A 320 -13.69 7.95 15.94
CA SER A 320 -14.75 7.85 14.93
C SER A 320 -14.55 8.99 13.94
N ALA A 321 -14.21 8.65 12.71
CA ALA A 321 -14.12 9.58 11.59
C ALA A 321 -15.14 9.19 10.53
N GLN A 322 -15.84 10.19 9.99
CA GLN A 322 -16.88 10.00 8.98
C GLN A 322 -16.55 10.85 7.76
N GLY A 323 -16.37 10.19 6.62
CA GLY A 323 -16.28 10.80 5.31
C GLY A 323 -17.62 10.76 4.58
N LYS A 324 -17.60 11.14 3.29
CA LYS A 324 -18.81 11.18 2.45
C LYS A 324 -19.42 9.79 2.20
N ALA A 325 -18.58 8.76 2.02
CA ALA A 325 -19.01 7.39 1.69
C ALA A 325 -18.41 6.32 2.63
N ALA A 326 -17.61 6.75 3.60
CA ALA A 326 -16.83 5.85 4.45
C ALA A 326 -16.92 6.29 5.90
N ARG A 327 -16.87 5.30 6.78
CA ARG A 327 -16.77 5.48 8.22
C ARG A 327 -15.63 4.64 8.75
N VAL A 328 -14.78 5.26 9.56
CA VAL A 328 -13.69 4.60 10.27
C VAL A 328 -13.98 4.70 11.76
N ASP A 329 -14.07 3.56 12.41
CA ASP A 329 -14.15 3.44 13.87
C ASP A 329 -12.87 2.71 14.33
N SER A 330 -12.16 3.19 15.35
CA SER A 330 -10.99 2.48 15.90
C SER A 330 -10.90 2.59 17.41
N LEU A 331 -10.30 1.58 18.04
CA LEU A 331 -9.83 1.60 19.42
C LEU A 331 -8.31 1.72 19.37
N THR A 332 -7.79 2.85 19.85
CA THR A 332 -6.38 3.21 19.77
C THR A 332 -5.79 3.34 21.15
N TRP A 333 -4.49 3.06 21.28
CA TRP A 333 -3.72 3.48 22.43
C TRP A 333 -3.14 4.87 22.17
N ARG A 334 -3.65 5.85 22.91
CA ARG A 334 -3.17 7.24 22.94
C ARG A 334 -3.09 7.91 21.56
N GLY A 335 -3.86 7.44 20.57
CA GLY A 335 -3.78 7.91 19.19
C GLY A 335 -2.58 7.41 18.36
N LEU A 336 -1.72 6.56 18.93
CA LEU A 336 -0.52 6.06 18.26
C LEU A 336 -0.73 4.70 17.58
N ILE A 337 -1.37 3.76 18.26
CA ILE A 337 -1.48 2.36 17.81
C ILE A 337 -2.95 1.94 17.81
N ASP A 338 -3.47 1.55 16.64
CA ASP A 338 -4.78 0.92 16.52
C ASP A 338 -4.72 -0.51 17.09
N LEU A 339 -5.44 -0.77 18.18
CA LEU A 339 -5.67 -2.13 18.68
C LEU A 339 -6.70 -2.85 17.81
N VAL A 340 -7.75 -2.13 17.45
CA VAL A 340 -8.78 -2.58 16.53
C VAL A 340 -9.18 -1.39 15.68
N ARG A 341 -9.28 -1.56 14.37
CA ARG A 341 -9.85 -0.57 13.46
C ARG A 341 -10.85 -1.26 12.55
N ARG A 342 -12.02 -0.67 12.39
CA ARG A 342 -12.99 -1.09 11.39
C ARG A 342 -13.20 0.07 10.42
N THR A 343 -13.06 -0.22 9.14
CA THR A 343 -13.50 0.68 8.08
C THR A 343 -14.69 0.07 7.38
N ARG A 344 -15.78 0.84 7.29
CA ARG A 344 -16.97 0.49 6.54
C ARG A 344 -17.19 1.51 5.46
N ILE A 345 -17.47 1.01 4.28
CA ILE A 345 -17.71 1.81 3.11
C ILE A 345 -19.01 1.33 2.50
N ASP A 346 -19.92 2.28 2.27
CA ASP A 346 -21.13 1.99 1.55
C ASP A 346 -20.85 2.15 0.04
N ASN A 347 -20.90 1.02 -0.67
CA ASN A 347 -20.79 0.99 -2.12
C ASN A 347 -22.14 0.69 -2.79
N GLY A 348 -23.23 1.17 -2.20
CA GLY A 348 -24.59 0.86 -2.64
C GLY A 348 -25.01 -0.53 -2.18
N ASN A 349 -25.33 -1.42 -3.11
CA ASN A 349 -25.85 -2.76 -2.77
C ASN A 349 -24.79 -3.73 -2.23
N LEU A 350 -23.51 -3.32 -2.19
CA LEU A 350 -22.38 -4.15 -1.74
C LEU A 350 -21.61 -3.39 -0.65
N PRO A 351 -22.10 -3.32 0.59
CA PRO A 351 -21.34 -2.71 1.68
C PRO A 351 -20.02 -3.45 1.86
N VAL A 352 -18.92 -2.73 2.00
CA VAL A 352 -17.60 -3.34 2.16
C VAL A 352 -17.01 -2.98 3.51
N GLU A 353 -16.52 -3.99 4.20
CA GLU A 353 -15.95 -3.88 5.53
C GLU A 353 -14.55 -4.50 5.56
N GLU A 354 -13.64 -3.80 6.23
CA GLU A 354 -12.37 -4.35 6.68
C GLU A 354 -12.20 -4.08 8.18
N VAL A 355 -11.71 -5.08 8.89
CA VAL A 355 -11.34 -5.02 10.29
C VAL A 355 -9.85 -5.35 10.41
N ALA A 356 -9.10 -4.46 11.03
CA ALA A 356 -7.72 -4.68 11.40
C ALA A 356 -7.64 -4.88 12.92
N SER A 357 -7.09 -6.02 13.35
CA SER A 357 -6.96 -6.40 14.76
C SER A 357 -5.49 -6.64 15.10
N LEU A 358 -5.00 -5.99 16.15
CA LEU A 358 -3.64 -6.15 16.63
C LEU A 358 -3.53 -7.46 17.41
N ASP A 359 -2.65 -8.36 16.97
CA ASP A 359 -2.44 -9.68 17.55
C ASP A 359 -1.29 -9.67 18.56
N GLN A 360 -0.20 -8.99 18.20
CA GLN A 360 1.00 -8.90 19.01
C GLN A 360 1.52 -7.48 19.07
N LEU A 361 2.04 -7.10 20.23
CA LEU A 361 2.68 -5.81 20.48
C LEU A 361 3.83 -5.97 21.46
N THR A 362 4.99 -5.43 21.11
CA THR A 362 6.16 -5.33 21.99
C THR A 362 6.76 -3.95 21.92
N PHE A 363 7.22 -3.43 23.05
CA PHE A 363 7.84 -2.12 23.16
C PHE A 363 9.33 -2.25 23.48
N SER A 364 10.09 -1.23 23.07
CA SER A 364 11.50 -1.04 23.41
C SER A 364 11.73 0.41 23.85
N GLY A 365 12.71 0.60 24.74
CA GLY A 365 13.02 1.90 25.32
C GLY A 365 12.07 2.36 26.43
N ASP A 366 12.36 3.53 26.99
CA ASP A 366 11.60 4.12 28.09
C ASP A 366 10.48 5.03 27.59
N TRP A 367 9.31 4.43 27.33
CA TRP A 367 8.08 5.12 26.96
C TRP A 367 7.47 5.96 28.07
N ARG A 368 7.91 5.80 29.32
CA ARG A 368 7.37 6.52 30.47
C ARG A 368 8.06 7.86 30.65
N ALA A 369 9.39 7.91 30.57
CA ALA A 369 10.13 9.15 30.70
C ALA A 369 10.14 9.95 29.39
N LEU A 370 10.28 9.27 28.25
CA LEU A 370 10.52 9.88 26.94
C LEU A 370 11.54 11.03 27.06
N ALA A 371 12.69 10.77 27.68
CA ALA A 371 13.72 11.78 27.90
C ALA A 371 14.30 12.24 26.55
N VAL A 372 14.59 13.53 26.41
CA VAL A 372 15.22 14.06 25.19
C VAL A 372 16.54 13.32 24.94
N GLY A 373 16.76 12.89 23.70
CA GLY A 373 17.90 12.08 23.29
C GLY A 373 17.70 10.57 23.39
N SER A 374 16.66 10.09 24.11
CA SER A 374 16.38 8.66 24.21
C SER A 374 15.78 8.09 22.93
N GLN A 375 15.86 6.76 22.80
CA GLN A 375 15.20 6.01 21.73
C GLN A 375 14.09 5.14 22.31
N VAL A 376 12.97 5.09 21.60
CA VAL A 376 11.83 4.21 21.89
C VAL A 376 11.32 3.60 20.60
N GLY A 377 10.68 2.45 20.69
CA GLY A 377 10.12 1.80 19.50
C GLY A 377 9.11 0.73 19.86
N TYR A 378 8.41 0.24 18.85
CA TYR A 378 7.53 -0.93 18.99
C TYR A 378 7.57 -1.82 17.76
N GLN A 379 7.25 -3.09 17.99
CA GLN A 379 6.96 -4.06 16.93
C GLN A 379 5.55 -4.60 17.15
N ALA A 380 4.80 -4.76 16.06
CA ALA A 380 3.41 -5.14 16.08
C ALA A 380 3.10 -6.14 14.96
N ARG A 381 2.20 -7.08 15.24
CA ARG A 381 1.58 -7.93 14.22
C ARG A 381 0.09 -7.68 14.21
N GLN A 382 -0.45 -7.41 13.03
CA GLN A 382 -1.85 -7.10 12.82
C GLN A 382 -2.45 -8.07 11.81
N THR A 383 -3.65 -8.56 12.11
CA THR A 383 -4.46 -9.33 11.18
C THR A 383 -5.56 -8.44 10.61
N LEU A 384 -5.66 -8.40 9.28
CA LEU A 384 -6.72 -7.73 8.54
C LEU A 384 -7.69 -8.78 8.02
N THR A 385 -8.98 -8.58 8.24
CA THR A 385 -10.06 -9.40 7.68
C THR A 385 -11.06 -8.50 6.99
N GLY A 386 -11.79 -9.01 6.01
CA GLY A 386 -12.85 -8.25 5.36
C GLY A 386 -13.87 -9.15 4.68
N ASN A 387 -14.99 -8.57 4.26
CA ASN A 387 -16.04 -9.34 3.59
C ASN A 387 -15.73 -9.66 2.11
N LEU A 388 -14.70 -9.03 1.54
CA LEU A 388 -14.23 -9.29 0.16
C LEU A 388 -12.84 -9.94 0.08
N LYS A 389 -12.22 -10.27 1.23
CA LYS A 389 -10.86 -10.84 1.29
C LYS A 389 -10.71 -11.82 2.45
N GLY A 390 -9.89 -12.86 2.25
CA GLY A 390 -9.40 -13.69 3.35
C GLY A 390 -8.50 -12.91 4.32
N ALA A 391 -8.15 -13.53 5.44
CA ALA A 391 -7.30 -12.90 6.45
C ALA A 391 -5.89 -12.61 5.89
N GLU A 392 -5.38 -11.41 6.13
CA GLU A 392 -4.01 -10.97 5.80
C GLU A 392 -3.27 -10.65 7.10
N GLN A 393 -2.03 -11.12 7.25
CA GLN A 393 -1.17 -10.74 8.37
C GLN A 393 -0.14 -9.72 7.93
N ARG A 394 0.14 -8.77 8.82
CA ARG A 394 1.09 -7.68 8.57
C ARG A 394 1.95 -7.40 9.79
N GLU A 395 3.24 -7.21 9.55
CA GLU A 395 4.18 -6.75 10.57
C GLU A 395 4.37 -5.22 10.47
N ILE A 396 4.48 -4.58 11.63
CA ILE A 396 4.70 -3.14 11.78
C ILE A 396 5.88 -2.96 12.72
N ARG A 397 6.85 -2.14 12.32
CA ARG A 397 7.99 -1.76 13.14
C ARG A 397 8.15 -0.24 13.12
N LEU A 398 8.34 0.36 14.28
CA LEU A 398 8.57 1.79 14.45
C LEU A 398 9.74 2.01 15.42
N SER A 399 10.66 2.89 15.06
CA SER A 399 11.76 3.32 15.93
C SER A 399 11.84 4.84 15.96
N CYS A 400 11.79 5.43 17.15
CA CYS A 400 11.71 6.86 17.38
C CYS A 400 12.87 7.36 18.23
N LYS A 401 13.38 8.53 17.91
CA LYS A 401 14.24 9.34 18.79
C LYS A 401 13.43 10.49 19.36
N VAL A 402 13.52 10.71 20.66
CA VAL A 402 12.95 11.92 21.29
C VAL A 402 13.91 13.08 21.02
N VAL A 403 13.47 14.08 20.28
CA VAL A 403 14.34 15.15 19.77
C VAL A 403 14.09 16.51 20.43
N GLY A 404 13.01 16.66 21.19
CA GLY A 404 12.77 17.89 21.92
C GLY A 404 11.60 17.81 22.88
N ASP A 405 11.51 18.80 23.74
CA ASP A 405 10.42 19.00 24.66
C ASP A 405 10.07 20.50 24.78
N GLY A 406 8.86 20.78 25.24
CA GLY A 406 8.35 22.15 25.31
C GLY A 406 6.98 22.23 25.99
N GLU A 407 6.41 23.42 26.00
CA GLU A 407 5.04 23.64 26.50
C GLU A 407 4.01 23.27 25.42
N ALA A 408 2.94 22.58 25.79
CA ALA A 408 1.90 22.15 24.85
C ALA A 408 1.18 23.33 24.18
N ARG A 409 1.07 24.48 24.86
CA ARG A 409 0.52 25.72 24.30
C ARG A 409 1.24 26.23 23.06
N ARG A 410 2.48 25.79 22.81
CA ARG A 410 3.22 26.10 21.57
C ARG A 410 2.78 25.25 20.38
N VAL A 411 2.16 24.09 20.65
CA VAL A 411 1.56 23.22 19.63
C VAL A 411 0.20 23.78 19.24
N LEU A 412 -0.64 24.08 20.22
CA LEU A 412 -1.93 24.75 20.05
C LEU A 412 -2.23 25.55 21.33
N ALA A 413 -2.61 26.83 21.19
CA ALA A 413 -2.68 27.77 22.31
C ALA A 413 -3.63 27.35 23.45
N SER A 414 -4.66 26.54 23.15
CA SER A 414 -5.62 26.02 24.13
C SER A 414 -5.06 24.87 24.98
N LEU A 415 -3.89 24.32 24.64
CA LEU A 415 -3.35 23.14 25.31
C LEU A 415 -2.61 23.46 26.61
N SER A 416 -2.77 22.62 27.62
CA SER A 416 -2.03 22.66 28.88
C SER A 416 -0.87 21.65 28.93
N GLY A 417 0.06 21.88 29.84
CA GLY A 417 1.12 20.93 30.15
C GLY A 417 2.30 20.96 29.19
N ARG A 418 2.95 19.80 29.03
CA ARG A 418 4.16 19.62 28.23
C ARG A 418 3.86 18.87 26.94
N ALA A 419 4.67 19.15 25.93
CA ALA A 419 4.72 18.40 24.68
C ALA A 419 6.13 17.86 24.45
N LYS A 420 6.24 16.62 23.98
CA LYS A 420 7.50 16.00 23.55
C LYS A 420 7.44 15.72 22.06
N THR A 421 8.56 15.93 21.38
CA THR A 421 8.65 15.72 19.94
C THR A 421 9.51 14.50 19.64
N LEU A 422 9.00 13.63 18.78
CA LEU A 422 9.63 12.38 18.38
C LEU A 422 9.85 12.39 16.87
N GLU A 423 11.01 11.91 16.44
CA GLU A 423 11.32 11.60 15.05
C GLU A 423 11.38 10.09 14.89
N CYS A 424 10.47 9.53 14.10
CA CYS A 424 10.23 8.11 13.99
C CYS A 424 10.49 7.61 12.57
N ARG A 425 11.15 6.46 12.47
CA ARG A 425 11.38 5.71 11.25
C ARG A 425 10.54 4.45 11.26
N HIS A 426 9.90 4.17 10.13
CA HIS A 426 9.07 2.98 9.92
C HIS A 426 9.90 1.86 9.28
N GLY A 427 9.51 0.60 9.51
CA GLY A 427 10.14 -0.58 8.90
C GLY A 427 11.40 -1.08 9.63
N GLU A 428 12.15 -1.98 8.98
CA GLU A 428 13.41 -2.50 9.51
C GLU A 428 14.59 -1.56 9.22
N ALA A 429 15.56 -1.54 10.14
CA ALA A 429 16.90 -0.97 9.94
C ALA A 429 16.99 0.51 9.50
N GLY A 430 16.01 1.36 9.83
CA GLY A 430 16.14 2.82 9.67
C GLY A 430 15.91 3.35 8.24
N HIS A 431 15.35 2.51 7.38
CA HIS A 431 15.23 2.71 5.95
C HIS A 431 13.86 3.25 5.49
N GLY A 432 12.79 3.15 6.29
CA GLY A 432 11.48 3.68 5.91
C GLY A 432 11.31 5.21 6.08
N PRO A 433 10.13 5.74 5.71
CA PRO A 433 9.85 7.17 5.75
C PRO A 433 10.04 7.73 7.16
N LEU A 434 10.64 8.94 7.24
CA LEU A 434 10.71 9.67 8.49
C LEU A 434 9.33 10.29 8.77
N SER A 435 8.88 10.14 10.01
CA SER A 435 7.71 10.81 10.54
C SER A 435 8.07 11.59 11.79
N ARG A 436 7.35 12.68 12.04
CA ARG A 436 7.46 13.47 13.26
C ARG A 436 6.14 13.35 14.02
N TRP A 437 6.26 13.13 15.31
CA TRP A 437 5.13 12.98 16.22
C TRP A 437 5.30 13.93 17.40
N THR A 438 4.18 14.36 17.94
CA THR A 438 4.13 15.16 19.16
C THR A 438 3.30 14.42 20.20
N TYR A 439 3.89 14.15 21.36
CA TYR A 439 3.19 13.60 22.52
C TYR A 439 2.80 14.71 23.48
N LEU A 440 1.49 14.87 23.69
CA LEU A 440 0.92 15.82 24.65
C LEU A 440 0.71 15.11 26.00
N GLU A 441 1.50 15.47 27.01
CA GLU A 441 1.57 14.69 28.27
C GLU A 441 0.27 14.72 29.08
N ASP A 442 -0.32 15.91 29.28
CA ASP A 442 -1.54 16.07 30.08
C ASP A 442 -2.74 15.35 29.42
N TYR A 443 -2.77 15.32 28.09
CA TYR A 443 -3.81 14.66 27.28
C TYR A 443 -3.49 13.18 27.05
N GLY A 444 -2.23 12.81 27.26
CA GLY A 444 -1.77 11.48 27.01
C GLY A 444 -1.95 11.04 25.56
N PHE A 445 -1.74 11.94 24.59
CA PHE A 445 -2.13 11.80 23.19
C PHE A 445 -0.93 12.02 22.25
N PHE A 446 -0.73 11.13 21.29
CA PHE A 446 0.23 11.25 20.21
C PHE A 446 -0.46 11.79 18.96
N HIS A 447 0.10 12.86 18.41
CA HIS A 447 -0.32 13.48 17.17
C HIS A 447 0.78 13.36 16.13
N LEU A 448 0.47 12.82 14.95
CA LEU A 448 1.39 12.80 13.81
C LEU A 448 1.45 14.21 13.22
N THR A 449 2.60 14.87 13.28
CA THR A 449 2.77 16.22 12.71
C THR A 449 3.31 16.17 11.30
N SER A 450 4.15 15.19 10.97
CA SER A 450 4.56 15.02 9.58
C SER A 450 4.98 13.60 9.25
N VAL A 451 4.96 13.28 7.96
CA VAL A 451 5.61 12.10 7.42
C VAL A 451 6.10 12.42 6.02
N GLY A 452 7.36 12.13 5.73
CA GLY A 452 7.99 12.52 4.47
C GLY A 452 8.22 14.03 4.31
N ALA A 453 8.11 14.84 5.37
CA ALA A 453 8.36 16.28 5.30
C ALA A 453 9.78 16.59 4.78
N GLY A 454 9.89 17.61 3.93
CA GLY A 454 11.14 17.99 3.24
C GLY A 454 11.53 17.09 2.07
N ARG A 455 10.73 16.06 1.75
CA ARG A 455 10.90 15.24 0.54
C ARG A 455 9.88 15.64 -0.52
N ALA A 456 10.08 15.13 -1.74
CA ALA A 456 9.15 15.33 -2.86
C ALA A 456 7.72 14.87 -2.56
N MET A 457 7.52 14.04 -1.53
CA MET A 457 6.22 13.60 -1.04
C MET A 457 6.19 13.68 0.48
N GLY A 458 5.26 14.43 1.04
CA GLY A 458 5.12 14.55 2.48
C GLY A 458 3.76 15.05 2.91
N LEU A 459 3.36 14.69 4.12
CA LEU A 459 2.26 15.31 4.84
C LEU A 459 2.88 16.13 5.96
N GLU A 460 2.44 17.38 6.08
CA GLU A 460 2.70 18.24 7.21
C GLU A 460 1.36 18.74 7.74
N LYS A 461 1.07 18.44 8.99
CA LYS A 461 -0.19 18.79 9.63
C LYS A 461 0.05 19.24 11.05
N HIS A 462 -0.91 20.00 11.55
CA HIS A 462 -0.95 20.50 12.90
C HIS A 462 -2.37 20.36 13.45
N LEU A 463 -2.51 20.37 14.77
CA LEU A 463 -3.80 20.45 15.42
C LEU A 463 -4.34 21.88 15.28
N SER A 464 -5.53 22.02 14.68
CA SER A 464 -6.27 23.29 14.64
C SER A 464 -7.30 23.39 15.75
N ASP A 465 -7.78 22.24 16.27
CA ASP A 465 -8.66 22.14 17.43
C ASP A 465 -8.36 20.85 18.20
N LEU A 466 -8.42 20.93 19.53
CA LEU A 466 -8.40 19.76 20.42
C LEU A 466 -9.23 20.11 21.66
N ARG A 467 -10.25 19.31 21.91
CA ARG A 467 -11.19 19.50 23.02
C ARG A 467 -11.30 18.26 23.87
#